data_AF-A0A517YL54-F1
#
_entry.id   AF-A0A517YL54-F1
#
_cell.length_a   1.000
_cell.length_b   1.000
_cell.length_c   1.000
_cell.angle_alpha   90.00
_cell.angle_beta   90.00
_cell.angle_gamma   90.00
#
_symmetry.space_group_name_H-M   'P 1'
#
loop_
_entity.id
_entity.type
_entity.pdbx_description
1 polymer ?
#
loop_
_entity_poly.entity_id
_entity_poly.type
_entity_poly.pdbx_seq_one_letter_code
_entity_poly.pdbx_strand_id
1 'polypeptide(L)'
;MCRNQKAKRVVGRRAGIAVIVVLGLLTVTLALSYALLRTQATASLIARNGTRQLDARLAAEAGLATALRKMHEDAWPGVTSQLSANVDANTSYLVEYATGDPELTSTDSQYAEYPFRVTITSTGTATDPQQPTLQTTYRLQAVVQLVRRALRNSNPSSWNSYLSPTVYQWSTSDAHLNFPMRIEGTTTFLGRLRLCTNYPATLATRDRYLSDLNQLRLTTGADNRPLGGNVTLGTTSQLADVVNSVTSSLGLGVTNSSASTAAPLTRPGTVSSYQLYPGGKNYTITSLNATYGSSPSNLTLSADPVTNPLGVFRSEGQLTLGSNVSLTGTLLAGDSSAEVRISGSNVNLVGRNLPGLEGNSTNYQLPTILAGDDLHLLGTSSATIRGLAIVWDDFELTYAGEDQTLDFTGRLLTNKFLGRGRDNWDLSDTWWDIERLSFQFQYREPPLASTVTSFPEWMRLRYGFDYRSPKLRLRPNTDGVQYRWQDWSQSIYVKAAGDTGLKWNLIRVKPL
;
A
#
# COMPACT_ATOMS: atom_id res chain seq x y z
N MET A 1 -5.29 122.68 74.39
CA MET A 1 -4.16 121.73 74.56
C MET A 1 -4.71 120.30 74.52
N CYS A 2 -3.99 119.44 73.79
CA CYS A 2 -4.35 118.14 73.22
C CYS A 2 -5.07 117.09 74.09
N ARG A 3 -5.98 116.31 73.47
CA ARG A 3 -6.42 115.01 73.98
C ARG A 3 -6.51 113.96 72.86
N ASN A 4 -5.81 112.85 73.10
CA ASN A 4 -5.53 111.69 72.25
C ASN A 4 -6.75 110.89 71.77
N GLN A 5 -6.71 110.43 70.52
CA GLN A 5 -7.48 109.29 70.00
C GLN A 5 -6.71 107.98 70.22
N LYS A 6 -7.40 106.92 70.68
CA LYS A 6 -6.90 105.53 70.72
C LYS A 6 -7.73 104.65 69.79
N ALA A 7 -7.07 103.95 68.88
CA ALA A 7 -7.63 102.90 68.03
C ALA A 7 -7.64 101.54 68.75
N LYS A 8 -8.69 100.74 68.55
CA LYS A 8 -8.94 99.43 69.16
C LYS A 8 -8.62 98.32 68.13
N ARG A 9 -7.73 97.39 68.47
CA ARG A 9 -7.29 96.27 67.61
C ARG A 9 -7.97 94.97 68.07
N VAL A 10 -8.63 94.26 67.15
CA VAL A 10 -9.27 92.95 67.39
C VAL A 10 -8.28 91.83 67.04
N VAL A 11 -8.09 90.87 67.95
CA VAL A 11 -7.20 89.69 67.78
C VAL A 11 -8.06 88.45 67.45
N GLY A 12 -7.73 87.76 66.35
CA GLY A 12 -8.49 86.62 65.82
C GLY A 12 -8.15 85.27 66.46
N ARG A 13 -9.16 84.42 66.63
CA ARG A 13 -9.04 82.98 66.91
C ARG A 13 -8.61 82.23 65.63
N ARG A 14 -7.43 81.56 65.64
CA ARG A 14 -6.89 80.74 64.52
C ARG A 14 -6.41 79.35 64.98
N ALA A 15 -7.19 78.62 65.78
CA ALA A 15 -6.82 77.26 66.23
C ALA A 15 -7.51 76.11 65.44
N GLY A 16 -8.66 76.35 64.79
CA GLY A 16 -9.40 75.31 64.05
C GLY A 16 -8.92 75.08 62.60
N ILE A 17 -8.37 76.10 61.94
CA ILE A 17 -7.92 76.01 60.54
C ILE A 17 -6.65 75.14 60.42
N ALA A 18 -5.74 75.21 61.40
CA ALA A 18 -4.52 74.40 61.41
C ALA A 18 -4.82 72.90 61.47
N VAL A 19 -5.83 72.47 62.25
CA VAL A 19 -6.24 71.07 62.37
C VAL A 19 -6.87 70.55 61.07
N ILE A 20 -7.69 71.37 60.39
CA ILE A 20 -8.28 71.01 59.08
C ILE A 20 -7.21 70.90 58.00
N VAL A 21 -6.23 71.81 58.00
CA VAL A 21 -5.10 71.76 57.06
C VAL A 21 -4.25 70.52 57.29
N VAL A 22 -3.97 70.15 58.54
CA VAL A 22 -3.21 68.93 58.88
C VAL A 22 -3.97 67.65 58.50
N LEU A 23 -5.28 67.58 58.77
CA LEU A 23 -6.13 66.44 58.35
C LEU A 23 -6.24 66.34 56.82
N GLY A 24 -6.35 67.48 56.12
CA GLY A 24 -6.32 67.53 54.66
C GLY A 24 -4.97 67.09 54.06
N LEU A 25 -3.86 67.45 54.71
CA LEU A 25 -2.53 66.99 54.32
C LEU A 25 -2.35 65.49 54.58
N LEU A 26 -2.89 64.98 55.69
CA LEU A 26 -2.90 63.55 56.02
C LEU A 26 -3.72 62.72 55.02
N THR A 27 -4.90 63.19 54.62
CA THR A 27 -5.72 62.46 53.63
C THR A 27 -5.06 62.47 52.25
N VAL A 28 -4.46 63.59 51.82
CA VAL A 28 -3.72 63.66 50.55
C VAL A 28 -2.48 62.77 50.57
N THR A 29 -1.72 62.76 51.66
CA THR A 29 -0.53 61.90 51.80
C THR A 29 -0.89 60.41 51.88
N LEU A 30 -1.96 60.03 52.58
CA LEU A 30 -2.50 58.67 52.59
C LEU A 30 -2.99 58.25 51.20
N ALA A 31 -3.72 59.12 50.49
CA ALA A 31 -4.19 58.85 49.13
C ALA A 31 -3.04 58.66 48.14
N LEU A 32 -2.00 59.50 48.21
CA LEU A 32 -0.77 59.38 47.43
C LEU A 32 -0.02 58.09 47.75
N SER A 33 0.12 57.75 49.04
CA SER A 33 0.78 56.52 49.49
C SER A 33 0.05 55.27 49.02
N TYR A 34 -1.28 55.26 49.11
CA TYR A 34 -2.12 54.17 48.61
C TYR A 34 -2.03 54.03 47.08
N ALA A 35 -2.05 55.15 46.35
CA ALA A 35 -1.90 55.15 44.90
C ALA A 35 -0.52 54.62 44.46
N LEU A 36 0.55 54.98 45.17
CA LEU A 36 1.91 54.48 44.92
C LEU A 36 2.01 52.98 45.21
N LEU A 37 1.49 52.52 46.37
CA LEU A 37 1.47 51.10 46.72
C LEU A 37 0.68 50.27 45.70
N ARG A 38 -0.48 50.77 45.25
CA ARG A 38 -1.30 50.10 44.23
C ARG A 38 -0.60 50.05 42.88
N THR A 39 0.08 51.11 42.48
CA THR A 39 0.85 51.16 41.23
C THR A 39 2.04 50.19 41.26
N GLN A 40 2.80 50.17 42.36
CA GLN A 40 3.90 49.23 42.55
C GLN A 40 3.43 47.77 42.60
N ALA A 41 2.31 47.49 43.28
CA ALA A 41 1.72 46.16 43.32
C ALA A 41 1.28 45.71 41.91
N THR A 42 0.65 46.60 41.14
CA THR A 42 0.22 46.31 39.76
C THR A 42 1.42 46.06 38.85
N ALA A 43 2.46 46.90 38.91
CA ALA A 43 3.68 46.73 38.13
C ALA A 43 4.40 45.41 38.47
N SER A 44 4.47 45.04 39.75
CA SER A 44 5.01 43.76 40.20
C SER A 44 4.22 42.57 39.65
N LEU A 45 2.88 42.63 39.67
CA LEU A 45 2.03 41.59 39.09
C LEU A 45 2.21 41.45 37.57
N ILE A 46 2.31 42.57 36.85
CA ILE A 46 2.57 42.58 35.39
C ILE A 46 3.94 41.94 35.10
N ALA A 47 4.99 42.33 35.84
CA ALA A 47 6.32 41.75 35.66
C ALA A 47 6.35 40.24 35.94
N ARG A 48 5.67 39.79 37.00
CA ARG A 48 5.53 38.36 37.33
C ARG A 48 4.77 37.60 36.24
N ASN A 49 3.68 38.16 35.72
CA ASN A 49 2.93 37.57 34.61
C ASN A 49 3.77 37.48 33.34
N GLY A 50 4.52 38.54 33.00
CA GLY A 50 5.42 38.53 31.85
C GLY A 50 6.52 37.47 31.97
N THR A 51 7.09 37.31 33.17
CA THR A 51 8.09 36.27 33.46
C THR A 51 7.47 34.87 33.30
N ARG A 52 6.31 34.62 33.89
CA ARG A 52 5.60 33.33 33.76
C ARG A 52 5.25 32.98 32.32
N GLN A 53 4.88 33.96 31.51
CA GLN A 53 4.60 33.75 30.10
C GLN A 53 5.87 33.35 29.33
N LEU A 54 7.01 33.98 29.66
CA LEU A 54 8.31 33.58 29.11
C LEU A 54 8.69 32.16 29.56
N ASP A 55 8.51 31.84 30.83
CA ASP A 55 8.82 30.53 31.41
C ASP A 55 7.98 29.41 30.77
N ALA A 56 6.67 29.64 30.61
CA ALA A 56 5.77 28.71 29.94
C ALA A 56 6.19 28.51 28.47
N ARG A 57 6.63 29.57 27.80
CA ARG A 57 7.15 29.49 26.42
C ARG A 57 8.44 28.68 26.35
N LEU A 58 9.42 28.95 27.22
CA LEU A 58 10.68 28.21 27.27
C LEU A 58 10.44 26.72 27.59
N ALA A 59 9.49 26.42 28.47
CA ALA A 59 9.09 25.05 28.74
C ALA A 59 8.48 24.36 27.50
N ALA A 60 7.63 25.07 26.74
CA ALA A 60 7.07 24.55 25.49
C ALA A 60 8.16 24.30 24.43
N GLU A 61 9.13 25.21 24.29
CA GLU A 61 10.28 25.07 23.38
C GLU A 61 11.18 23.89 23.78
N ALA A 62 11.45 23.71 25.08
CA ALA A 62 12.20 22.58 25.61
C ALA A 62 11.49 21.23 25.39
N GLY A 63 10.17 21.21 25.59
CA GLY A 63 9.33 20.04 25.29
C GLY A 63 9.40 19.67 23.82
N LEU A 64 9.27 20.65 22.92
CA LEU A 64 9.35 20.42 21.48
C LEU A 64 10.73 19.91 21.05
N ALA A 65 11.82 20.49 21.55
CA ALA A 65 13.18 20.03 21.25
C ALA A 65 13.41 18.59 21.73
N THR A 66 12.90 18.26 22.93
CA THR A 66 13.00 16.90 23.49
C THR A 66 12.18 15.91 22.65
N ALA A 67 10.99 16.31 22.22
CA ALA A 67 10.12 15.50 21.36
C ALA A 67 10.78 15.15 20.03
N LEU A 68 11.31 16.17 19.34
CA LEU A 68 12.02 16.00 18.07
C LEU A 68 13.21 15.06 18.22
N ARG A 69 14.02 15.25 19.28
CA ARG A 69 15.14 14.34 19.59
C ARG A 69 14.66 12.91 19.82
N LYS A 70 13.58 12.74 20.61
CA LYS A 70 13.03 11.42 20.94
C LYS A 70 12.59 10.66 19.70
N MET A 71 11.99 11.33 18.72
CA MET A 71 11.54 10.71 17.46
C MET A 71 12.68 10.14 16.59
N HIS A 72 13.93 10.55 16.86
CA HIS A 72 15.14 10.02 16.21
C HIS A 72 15.78 8.85 16.96
N GLU A 73 15.20 8.40 18.06
CA GLU A 73 15.64 7.25 18.84
C GLU A 73 14.78 6.03 18.53
N ASP A 74 15.37 4.83 18.57
CA ASP A 74 14.65 3.55 18.45
C ASP A 74 13.56 3.36 19.54
N ALA A 75 13.69 4.05 20.68
CA ALA A 75 12.79 3.96 21.82
C ALA A 75 11.62 4.97 21.77
N TRP A 76 11.36 5.61 20.63
CA TRP A 76 10.18 6.46 20.49
C TRP A 76 8.89 5.61 20.55
N PRO A 77 7.97 5.85 21.50
CA PRO A 77 6.80 5.00 21.67
C PRO A 77 5.72 5.21 20.60
N GLY A 78 5.80 6.29 19.82
CA GLY A 78 4.94 6.53 18.67
C GLY A 78 3.92 7.67 18.80
N VAL A 79 3.08 7.79 17.79
CA VAL A 79 2.13 8.89 17.55
C VAL A 79 0.96 8.95 18.52
N THR A 80 0.73 7.93 19.34
CA THR A 80 -0.31 7.92 20.38
C THR A 80 0.24 8.15 21.78
N SER A 81 1.56 8.33 21.90
CA SER A 81 2.22 8.54 23.18
C SER A 81 2.20 10.00 23.61
N GLN A 82 2.46 10.21 24.90
CA GLN A 82 2.71 11.52 25.46
C GLN A 82 4.11 11.54 26.08
N LEU A 83 4.74 12.71 26.08
CA LEU A 83 6.01 12.95 26.74
C LEU A 83 5.86 14.16 27.65
N SER A 84 6.14 14.00 28.94
CA SER A 84 6.12 15.10 29.90
C SER A 84 7.36 15.07 30.78
N ALA A 85 7.79 16.25 31.18
CA ALA A 85 8.82 16.42 32.19
C ALA A 85 8.71 17.80 32.86
N ASN A 86 9.32 17.91 34.03
CA ASN A 86 9.55 19.18 34.69
C ASN A 86 10.87 19.78 34.17
N VAL A 87 10.86 21.06 33.82
CA VAL A 87 12.07 21.81 33.46
C VAL A 87 12.72 22.35 34.74
N ASP A 88 11.91 22.82 35.69
CA ASP A 88 12.28 23.15 37.06
C ASP A 88 11.14 22.81 38.05
N ALA A 89 11.16 23.35 39.26
CA ALA A 89 10.14 23.09 40.29
C ALA A 89 8.73 23.63 39.96
N ASN A 90 8.63 24.65 39.10
CA ASN A 90 7.40 25.38 38.78
C ASN A 90 7.08 25.40 37.28
N THR A 91 7.99 24.90 36.43
CA THR A 91 7.82 24.84 34.98
C THR A 91 7.86 23.40 34.49
N SER A 92 6.92 23.07 33.60
CA SER A 92 6.78 21.72 33.04
C SER A 92 6.31 21.79 31.60
N TYR A 93 6.47 20.70 30.86
CA TYR A 93 5.88 20.55 29.54
C TYR A 93 5.12 19.23 29.41
N LEU A 94 4.12 19.25 28.53
CA LEU A 94 3.42 18.09 28.02
C LEU A 94 3.45 18.14 26.49
N VAL A 95 3.98 17.09 25.87
CA VAL A 95 4.01 16.90 24.44
C VAL A 95 3.05 15.79 24.06
N GLU A 96 2.27 16.07 23.02
CA GLU A 96 1.38 15.12 22.37
C GLU A 96 1.77 14.96 20.91
N TYR A 97 1.77 13.72 20.43
CA TYR A 97 1.95 13.41 19.02
C TYR A 97 0.58 13.11 18.39
N ALA A 98 0.45 13.39 17.10
CA ALA A 98 -0.70 13.00 16.29
C ALA A 98 -0.24 12.69 14.86
N THR A 99 -0.79 11.64 14.26
CA THR A 99 -0.54 11.36 12.83
C THR A 99 -1.21 12.39 11.96
N GLY A 100 -0.52 12.78 10.89
CA GLY A 100 -1.05 13.70 9.92
C GLY A 100 -0.61 15.13 10.13
N ASP A 101 -1.15 15.96 9.26
CA ASP A 101 -0.96 17.39 9.21
C ASP A 101 -2.35 18.04 9.09
N PRO A 102 -2.82 18.80 10.09
CA PRO A 102 -4.14 19.43 10.07
C PRO A 102 -4.35 20.43 8.93
N GLU A 103 -3.27 20.97 8.36
CA GLU A 103 -3.34 21.92 7.25
C GLU A 103 -3.37 21.23 5.87
N LEU A 104 -3.16 19.92 5.83
CA LEU A 104 -3.08 19.15 4.60
C LEU A 104 -4.47 18.57 4.25
N THR A 105 -5.14 19.23 3.32
CA THR A 105 -6.49 18.87 2.85
C THR A 105 -6.44 17.95 1.64
N SER A 106 -7.56 17.33 1.28
CA SER A 106 -7.64 16.42 0.12
C SER A 106 -7.31 17.07 -1.22
N THR A 107 -7.35 18.40 -1.31
CA THR A 107 -6.99 19.17 -2.51
C THR A 107 -5.50 19.51 -2.59
N ASP A 108 -4.74 19.29 -1.51
CA ASP A 108 -3.30 19.60 -1.50
C ASP A 108 -2.51 18.60 -2.34
N SER A 109 -1.56 19.11 -3.13
CA SER A 109 -0.65 18.27 -3.94
C SER A 109 0.18 17.30 -3.11
N GLN A 110 0.38 17.60 -1.82
CA GLN A 110 1.09 16.77 -0.87
C GLN A 110 0.16 15.90 -0.02
N TYR A 111 -1.14 15.80 -0.34
CA TYR A 111 -2.11 15.05 0.48
C TYR A 111 -1.68 13.59 0.75
N ALA A 112 -1.00 12.98 -0.21
CA ALA A 112 -0.44 11.63 -0.06
C ALA A 112 0.66 11.50 1.02
N GLU A 113 1.24 12.61 1.49
CA GLU A 113 2.22 12.66 2.58
C GLU A 113 1.58 12.72 3.97
N TYR A 114 0.25 12.91 4.07
CA TYR A 114 -0.49 12.89 5.34
C TYR A 114 -0.05 11.75 6.29
N PRO A 115 -0.06 10.47 5.89
CA PRO A 115 0.24 9.38 6.79
C PRO A 115 1.72 9.33 7.21
N PHE A 116 2.59 10.07 6.51
CA PHE A 116 4.02 10.19 6.79
C PHE A 116 4.37 11.45 7.58
N ARG A 117 3.38 12.30 7.89
CA ARG A 117 3.55 13.46 8.75
C ARG A 117 3.11 13.16 10.18
N VAL A 118 3.77 13.83 11.12
CA VAL A 118 3.42 13.82 12.54
C VAL A 118 3.33 15.25 13.02
N THR A 119 2.20 15.58 13.61
CA THR A 119 1.98 16.84 14.32
C THR A 119 2.37 16.65 15.78
N ILE A 120 3.22 17.54 16.27
CA ILE A 120 3.72 17.56 17.64
C ILE A 120 3.14 18.82 18.29
N THR A 121 2.37 18.66 19.36
CA THR A 121 1.85 19.78 20.16
C THR A 121 2.55 19.79 21.50
N SER A 122 3.32 20.84 21.78
CA SER A 122 4.00 21.04 23.07
C SER A 122 3.26 22.12 23.86
N THR A 123 2.74 21.77 25.03
CA THR A 123 2.14 22.68 25.99
C THR A 123 3.11 22.88 27.15
N GLY A 124 3.70 24.06 27.26
CA GLY A 124 4.48 24.46 28.43
C GLY A 124 3.59 25.12 29.47
N THR A 125 3.82 24.80 30.75
CA THR A 125 3.05 25.32 31.89
C THR A 125 4.01 25.88 32.92
N ALA A 126 3.78 27.12 33.35
CA ALA A 126 4.47 27.77 34.47
C ALA A 126 3.47 28.06 35.60
N THR A 127 3.78 27.64 36.82
CA THR A 127 2.94 27.82 38.01
C THR A 127 3.49 28.93 38.91
N ASP A 128 2.62 29.62 39.64
CA ASP A 128 3.06 30.56 40.69
C ASP A 128 3.52 29.76 41.93
N PRO A 129 4.78 29.91 42.40
CA PRO A 129 5.28 29.20 43.58
C PRO A 129 4.50 29.51 44.86
N GLN A 130 3.89 30.70 44.95
CA GLN A 130 3.11 31.15 46.10
C GLN A 130 1.64 30.73 45.99
N GLN A 131 1.15 30.46 44.77
CA GLN A 131 -0.22 30.07 44.48
C GLN A 131 -0.25 29.07 43.31
N PRO A 132 0.00 27.76 43.54
CA PRO A 132 0.14 26.76 42.48
C PRO A 132 -1.10 26.60 41.56
N THR A 133 -2.25 27.12 41.98
CA THR A 133 -3.49 27.19 41.20
C THR A 133 -3.43 28.25 40.08
N LEU A 134 -2.54 29.24 40.17
CA LEU A 134 -2.29 30.21 39.12
C LEU A 134 -1.28 29.64 38.14
N GLN A 135 -1.74 29.32 36.93
CA GLN A 135 -0.93 28.71 35.88
C GLN A 135 -0.98 29.56 34.61
N THR A 136 0.16 29.68 33.94
CA THR A 136 0.27 30.25 32.60
C THR A 136 0.69 29.15 31.64
N THR A 137 0.01 29.04 30.50
CA THR A 137 0.30 28.03 29.49
C THR A 137 0.71 28.69 28.17
N TYR A 138 1.61 28.03 27.44
CA TYR A 138 2.00 28.39 26.09
C TYR A 138 2.04 27.15 25.21
N ARG A 139 1.50 27.25 24.00
CA ARG A 139 1.40 26.11 23.08
C ARG A 139 2.18 26.36 21.80
N LEU A 140 2.99 25.38 21.44
CA LEU A 140 3.71 25.30 20.18
C LEU A 140 3.26 24.06 19.41
N GLN A 141 3.17 24.20 18.10
CA GLN A 141 2.92 23.10 17.19
C GLN A 141 4.05 23.00 16.17
N ALA A 142 4.57 21.79 15.97
CA ALA A 142 5.46 21.48 14.87
C ALA A 142 4.88 20.35 14.02
N VAL A 143 5.19 20.37 12.73
CA VAL A 143 4.90 19.25 11.84
C VAL A 143 6.21 18.75 11.26
N VAL A 144 6.42 17.44 11.38
CA VAL A 144 7.58 16.74 10.81
C VAL A 144 7.12 15.71 9.78
N GLN A 145 7.97 15.40 8.82
CA GLN A 145 7.71 14.39 7.78
C GLN A 145 8.78 13.30 7.83
N LEU A 146 8.34 12.04 7.76
CA LEU A 146 9.24 10.89 7.72
C LEU A 146 10.11 10.94 6.46
N VAL A 147 11.42 10.80 6.66
CA VAL A 147 12.37 10.55 5.59
C VAL A 147 12.47 9.05 5.39
N ARG A 148 11.82 8.55 4.33
CA ARG A 148 11.74 7.12 4.01
C ARG A 148 13.08 6.65 3.45
N ARG A 149 13.99 6.14 4.29
CA ARG A 149 15.34 5.74 3.84
C ARG A 149 15.52 4.24 3.63
N ALA A 150 14.68 3.42 4.26
CA ALA A 150 14.74 1.98 4.12
C ALA A 150 13.35 1.34 4.21
N LEU A 151 13.18 0.23 3.48
CA LEU A 151 12.09 -0.72 3.66
C LEU A 151 12.56 -1.87 4.55
N ARG A 152 11.66 -2.42 5.34
CA ARG A 152 11.92 -3.68 6.03
C ARG A 152 12.20 -4.76 5.00
N ASN A 153 13.27 -5.53 5.21
CA ASN A 153 13.54 -6.69 4.39
C ASN A 153 12.86 -7.92 4.95
N SER A 154 11.63 -8.15 4.49
CA SER A 154 10.88 -9.37 4.78
C SER A 154 10.94 -10.37 3.63
N ASN A 155 11.66 -10.07 2.54
CA ASN A 155 11.76 -10.98 1.41
C ASN A 155 12.40 -12.31 1.85
N PRO A 156 11.79 -13.46 1.55
CA PRO A 156 12.42 -14.75 1.76
C PRO A 156 13.70 -14.88 0.92
N SER A 157 14.61 -15.78 1.34
CA SER A 157 15.91 -15.99 0.68
C SER A 157 15.79 -16.31 -0.82
N SER A 158 14.78 -17.08 -1.22
CA SER A 158 14.54 -17.51 -2.60
C SER A 158 13.65 -16.56 -3.41
N TRP A 159 13.33 -15.36 -2.90
CA TRP A 159 12.37 -14.44 -3.52
C TRP A 159 12.67 -14.12 -4.98
N ASN A 160 13.94 -13.86 -5.31
CA ASN A 160 14.35 -13.54 -6.68
C ASN A 160 14.16 -14.72 -7.63
N SER A 161 14.35 -15.96 -7.15
CA SER A 161 14.10 -17.17 -7.95
C SER A 161 12.63 -17.29 -8.31
N TYR A 162 11.72 -17.03 -7.34
CA TYR A 162 10.27 -17.09 -7.54
C TYR A 162 9.75 -16.01 -8.49
N LEU A 163 10.40 -14.84 -8.53
CA LEU A 163 10.01 -13.73 -9.38
C LEU A 163 10.70 -13.73 -10.76
N SER A 164 11.64 -14.64 -11.01
CA SER A 164 12.34 -14.69 -12.30
C SER A 164 11.43 -15.09 -13.49
N PRO A 165 10.51 -16.07 -13.39
CA PRO A 165 9.58 -16.40 -14.47
C PRO A 165 8.24 -15.65 -14.34
N THR A 166 7.48 -15.57 -15.44
CA THR A 166 6.13 -14.96 -15.44
C THR A 166 5.16 -15.78 -14.60
N VAL A 167 5.27 -17.11 -14.70
CA VAL A 167 4.52 -18.07 -13.89
C VAL A 167 5.50 -18.97 -13.16
N TYR A 168 5.37 -19.06 -11.84
CA TYR A 168 6.11 -19.98 -10.98
C TYR A 168 5.12 -20.89 -10.25
N GLN A 169 5.02 -22.14 -10.70
CA GLN A 169 4.33 -23.17 -9.95
C GLN A 169 5.33 -23.90 -9.05
N TRP A 170 5.17 -23.77 -7.73
CA TRP A 170 6.13 -24.33 -6.78
C TRP A 170 5.86 -25.80 -6.40
N SER A 171 4.65 -26.32 -6.62
CA SER A 171 4.28 -27.66 -6.17
C SER A 171 4.55 -28.74 -7.22
N THR A 172 4.41 -30.01 -6.81
CA THR A 172 4.44 -31.18 -7.68
C THR A 172 3.10 -31.49 -8.36
N SER A 173 2.03 -30.73 -8.09
CA SER A 173 0.72 -30.93 -8.70
C SER A 173 0.73 -30.71 -10.21
N ASP A 174 -0.17 -31.36 -10.93
CA ASP A 174 -0.26 -31.22 -12.39
C ASP A 174 -0.59 -29.77 -12.80
N ALA A 175 0.14 -29.26 -13.79
CA ALA A 175 -0.07 -27.95 -14.41
C ALA A 175 -0.82 -28.13 -15.74
N HIS A 176 -2.02 -27.59 -15.90
CA HIS A 176 -2.79 -27.71 -17.13
C HIS A 176 -2.67 -26.46 -18.00
N LEU A 177 -2.36 -26.66 -19.29
CA LEU A 177 -2.24 -25.58 -20.27
C LEU A 177 -2.91 -26.00 -21.58
N ASN A 178 -4.10 -25.45 -21.86
CA ASN A 178 -4.81 -25.67 -23.12
C ASN A 178 -4.82 -24.36 -23.94
N PHE A 179 -4.57 -24.46 -25.24
CA PHE A 179 -4.72 -23.30 -26.14
C PHE A 179 -6.20 -22.88 -26.24
N PRO A 180 -6.52 -21.63 -26.63
CA PRO A 180 -5.66 -20.56 -27.12
C PRO A 180 -5.10 -19.62 -26.03
N MET A 181 -4.89 -20.07 -24.79
CA MET A 181 -4.23 -19.23 -23.79
C MET A 181 -2.75 -19.01 -24.11
N ARG A 182 -2.16 -17.92 -23.59
CA ARG A 182 -0.76 -17.55 -23.82
C ARG A 182 -0.07 -17.08 -22.55
N ILE A 183 1.10 -17.64 -22.27
CA ILE A 183 2.02 -17.16 -21.24
C ILE A 183 3.29 -16.66 -21.93
N GLU A 184 3.58 -15.37 -21.79
CA GLU A 184 4.76 -14.71 -22.32
C GLU A 184 5.89 -14.73 -21.29
N GLY A 185 7.15 -14.73 -21.76
CA GLY A 185 8.31 -14.85 -20.89
C GLY A 185 8.60 -16.29 -20.44
N THR A 186 9.52 -16.44 -19.49
CA THR A 186 9.90 -17.75 -18.94
C THR A 186 8.85 -18.27 -17.97
N THR A 187 8.74 -19.59 -17.84
CA THR A 187 7.81 -20.24 -16.92
C THR A 187 8.51 -21.32 -16.10
N THR A 188 7.95 -21.66 -14.95
CA THR A 188 8.43 -22.77 -14.12
C THR A 188 7.25 -23.61 -13.67
N PHE A 189 7.28 -24.91 -14.01
CA PHE A 189 6.32 -25.92 -13.60
C PHE A 189 7.06 -27.09 -12.94
N LEU A 190 7.05 -27.16 -11.60
CA LEU A 190 7.74 -28.22 -10.87
C LEU A 190 6.95 -29.54 -10.82
N GLY A 191 5.63 -29.47 -10.99
CA GLY A 191 4.77 -30.62 -11.22
C GLY A 191 4.71 -31.02 -12.69
N ARG A 192 3.88 -32.02 -12.99
CA ARG A 192 3.75 -32.53 -14.36
C ARG A 192 3.02 -31.52 -15.25
N LEU A 193 3.62 -31.15 -16.37
CA LEU A 193 2.95 -30.31 -17.35
C LEU A 193 1.98 -31.14 -18.19
N ARG A 194 0.73 -30.70 -18.26
CA ARG A 194 -0.38 -31.27 -19.01
C ARG A 194 -0.74 -30.30 -20.13
N LEU A 195 -0.09 -30.48 -21.27
CA LEU A 195 -0.29 -29.63 -22.44
C LEU A 195 -1.43 -30.17 -23.31
N CYS A 196 -2.47 -29.34 -23.52
CA CYS A 196 -3.63 -29.63 -24.36
C CYS A 196 -4.28 -31.00 -24.01
N THR A 197 -4.62 -31.20 -22.73
CA THR A 197 -5.25 -32.44 -22.27
C THR A 197 -6.74 -32.51 -22.53
N ASN A 198 -7.38 -31.36 -22.72
CA ASN A 198 -8.81 -31.28 -22.97
C ASN A 198 -9.08 -31.51 -24.45
N TYR A 199 -8.36 -30.80 -25.31
CA TYR A 199 -8.47 -30.93 -26.75
C TYR A 199 -7.28 -30.29 -27.45
N PRO A 200 -6.94 -30.78 -28.65
CA PRO A 200 -7.05 -32.18 -29.04
C PRO A 200 -6.16 -33.03 -28.12
N ALA A 201 -6.69 -34.12 -27.55
CA ALA A 201 -5.90 -34.95 -26.66
C ALA A 201 -4.99 -35.93 -27.43
N THR A 202 -5.31 -36.24 -28.69
CA THR A 202 -4.50 -37.11 -29.54
C THR A 202 -3.15 -36.46 -29.87
N LEU A 203 -2.07 -37.24 -29.69
CA LEU A 203 -0.70 -36.77 -29.85
C LEU A 203 -0.46 -36.19 -31.26
N ALA A 204 -0.90 -36.89 -32.30
CA ALA A 204 -0.70 -36.47 -33.69
C ALA A 204 -1.37 -35.12 -34.01
N THR A 205 -2.56 -34.87 -33.46
CA THR A 205 -3.30 -33.63 -33.73
C THR A 205 -2.82 -32.48 -32.88
N ARG A 206 -2.50 -32.75 -31.61
CA ARG A 206 -1.80 -31.79 -30.74
C ARG A 206 -0.47 -31.35 -31.34
N ASP A 207 0.41 -32.29 -31.68
CA ASP A 207 1.74 -31.95 -32.19
C ASP A 207 1.67 -31.18 -33.50
N ARG A 208 0.75 -31.55 -34.40
CA ARG A 208 0.55 -30.79 -35.64
C ARG A 208 0.12 -29.35 -35.38
N TYR A 209 -0.84 -29.15 -34.47
CA TYR A 209 -1.32 -27.81 -34.13
C TYR A 209 -0.18 -26.96 -33.51
N LEU A 210 0.54 -27.52 -32.53
CA LEU A 210 1.63 -26.83 -31.85
C LEU A 210 2.84 -26.56 -32.77
N SER A 211 3.21 -27.53 -33.63
CA SER A 211 4.29 -27.36 -34.61
C SER A 211 3.98 -26.25 -35.59
N ASP A 212 2.75 -26.20 -36.09
CA ASP A 212 2.33 -25.19 -37.06
C ASP A 212 2.25 -23.80 -36.41
N LEU A 213 1.89 -23.68 -35.13
CA LEU A 213 2.02 -22.42 -34.38
C LEU A 213 3.48 -21.95 -34.28
N ASN A 214 4.43 -22.85 -34.06
CA ASN A 214 5.85 -22.49 -34.05
C ASN A 214 6.36 -22.10 -35.45
N GLN A 215 5.91 -22.80 -36.51
CA GLN A 215 6.22 -22.42 -37.89
C GLN A 215 5.67 -21.04 -38.25
N LEU A 216 4.43 -20.74 -37.84
CA LEU A 216 3.84 -19.42 -38.01
C LEU A 216 4.67 -18.34 -37.29
N ARG A 217 5.16 -18.59 -36.08
CA ARG A 217 6.08 -17.68 -35.39
C ARG A 217 7.36 -17.45 -36.18
N LEU A 218 7.98 -18.52 -36.69
CA LEU A 218 9.24 -18.44 -37.44
C LEU A 218 9.08 -17.69 -38.76
N THR A 219 7.92 -17.82 -39.42
CA THR A 219 7.66 -17.22 -40.73
C THR A 219 7.10 -15.81 -40.67
N THR A 220 6.26 -15.50 -39.67
CA THR A 220 5.55 -14.21 -39.56
C THR A 220 6.10 -13.29 -38.47
N GLY A 221 6.89 -13.82 -37.54
CA GLY A 221 7.31 -13.13 -36.31
C GLY A 221 6.23 -13.06 -35.23
N ALA A 222 4.96 -13.33 -35.56
CA ALA A 222 3.86 -13.35 -34.59
C ALA A 222 3.87 -14.66 -33.80
N ASP A 223 4.26 -14.60 -32.54
CA ASP A 223 4.20 -15.75 -31.64
C ASP A 223 2.78 -15.83 -31.04
N ASN A 224 2.09 -16.94 -31.31
CA ASN A 224 0.78 -17.28 -30.73
C ASN A 224 0.79 -18.64 -30.02
N ARG A 225 1.99 -19.15 -29.70
CA ARG A 225 2.14 -20.38 -28.93
C ARG A 225 1.61 -20.19 -27.50
N PRO A 226 1.15 -21.27 -26.83
CA PRO A 226 0.75 -21.20 -25.43
C PRO A 226 1.85 -20.78 -24.46
N LEU A 227 3.11 -21.06 -24.82
CA LEU A 227 4.30 -20.67 -24.08
C LEU A 227 5.23 -19.88 -24.99
N GLY A 228 5.57 -18.66 -24.59
CA GLY A 228 6.38 -17.72 -25.37
C GLY A 228 7.88 -17.74 -25.07
N GLY A 229 8.31 -18.35 -23.96
CA GLY A 229 9.70 -18.38 -23.52
C GLY A 229 10.13 -19.72 -22.94
N ASN A 230 11.39 -19.80 -22.50
CA ASN A 230 11.97 -21.02 -21.94
C ASN A 230 11.20 -21.52 -20.71
N VAL A 231 11.15 -22.84 -20.58
CA VAL A 231 10.37 -23.52 -19.55
C VAL A 231 11.30 -24.25 -18.60
N THR A 232 11.15 -24.01 -17.30
CA THR A 232 11.76 -24.85 -16.27
C THR A 232 10.77 -25.95 -15.88
N LEU A 233 11.18 -27.21 -16.01
CA LEU A 233 10.35 -28.37 -15.68
C LEU A 233 10.95 -29.17 -14.51
N GLY A 234 10.07 -29.76 -13.69
CA GLY A 234 10.47 -30.71 -12.65
C GLY A 234 11.07 -31.99 -13.24
N THR A 235 12.31 -32.35 -12.86
CA THR A 235 13.09 -33.48 -13.42
C THR A 235 12.37 -34.83 -13.38
N THR A 236 11.65 -35.12 -12.30
CA THR A 236 11.03 -36.43 -12.05
C THR A 236 9.57 -36.51 -12.46
N SER A 237 8.98 -35.40 -12.93
CA SER A 237 7.53 -35.25 -13.08
C SER A 237 7.04 -35.36 -14.53
N GLN A 238 7.93 -35.24 -15.53
CA GLN A 238 7.54 -35.11 -16.93
C GLN A 238 7.52 -36.44 -17.70
N LEU A 239 6.54 -36.58 -18.59
CA LEU A 239 6.58 -37.61 -19.63
C LEU A 239 7.44 -37.16 -20.81
N ALA A 240 8.09 -38.13 -21.47
CA ALA A 240 8.88 -37.89 -22.68
C ALA A 240 8.09 -37.15 -23.77
N ASP A 241 6.83 -37.54 -24.02
CA ASP A 241 5.98 -36.90 -25.03
C ASP A 241 5.73 -35.42 -24.75
N VAL A 242 5.57 -35.03 -23.48
CA VAL A 242 5.37 -33.62 -23.10
C VAL A 242 6.64 -32.83 -23.34
N VAL A 243 7.80 -33.38 -22.95
CA VAL A 243 9.10 -32.74 -23.21
C VAL A 243 9.34 -32.60 -24.71
N ASN A 244 8.97 -33.61 -25.51
CA ASN A 244 9.04 -33.57 -26.97
C ASN A 244 8.10 -32.51 -27.55
N SER A 245 6.84 -32.41 -27.08
CA SER A 245 5.92 -31.35 -27.54
C SER A 245 6.45 -29.94 -27.18
N VAL A 246 7.10 -29.75 -26.02
CA VAL A 246 7.69 -28.45 -25.65
C VAL A 246 8.92 -28.12 -26.48
N THR A 247 9.83 -29.08 -26.67
CA THR A 247 11.10 -28.85 -27.37
C THR A 247 10.97 -28.87 -28.88
N SER A 248 10.25 -29.85 -29.43
CA SER A 248 10.15 -30.10 -30.87
C SER A 248 8.95 -29.41 -31.51
N SER A 249 7.76 -29.57 -30.94
CA SER A 249 6.54 -28.97 -31.51
C SER A 249 6.50 -27.46 -31.24
N LEU A 250 6.68 -27.06 -29.98
CA LEU A 250 6.70 -25.64 -29.62
C LEU A 250 8.04 -24.95 -29.93
N GLY A 251 9.17 -25.66 -29.99
CA GLY A 251 10.47 -25.04 -30.27
C GLY A 251 11.01 -24.21 -29.10
N LEU A 252 10.86 -24.68 -27.87
CA LEU A 252 11.27 -23.98 -26.65
C LEU A 252 12.46 -24.67 -25.96
N GLY A 253 13.30 -23.87 -25.29
CA GLY A 253 14.32 -24.38 -24.40
C GLY A 253 13.73 -24.90 -23.10
N VAL A 254 14.19 -26.07 -22.65
CA VAL A 254 13.81 -26.68 -21.37
C VAL A 254 15.00 -26.67 -20.41
N THR A 255 14.80 -26.14 -19.22
CA THR A 255 15.71 -26.31 -18.08
C THR A 255 15.08 -27.26 -17.09
N ASN A 256 15.89 -28.12 -16.49
CA ASN A 256 15.40 -29.07 -15.50
C ASN A 256 15.71 -28.55 -14.10
N SER A 257 14.75 -28.68 -13.18
CA SER A 257 14.91 -28.37 -11.77
C SER A 257 14.40 -29.53 -10.92
N SER A 258 15.03 -29.76 -9.76
CA SER A 258 14.43 -30.61 -8.74
C SER A 258 13.12 -29.99 -8.27
N ALA A 259 12.09 -30.81 -8.10
CA ALA A 259 10.85 -30.34 -7.49
C ALA A 259 11.08 -29.99 -6.01
N SER A 260 10.45 -28.91 -5.55
CA SER A 260 10.33 -28.56 -4.13
C SER A 260 8.89 -28.81 -3.73
N THR A 261 8.64 -29.39 -2.55
CA THR A 261 7.27 -29.51 -1.99
C THR A 261 6.97 -28.44 -0.96
N ALA A 262 7.96 -27.63 -0.56
CA ALA A 262 7.77 -26.56 0.39
C ALA A 262 7.12 -25.36 -0.30
N ALA A 263 6.01 -24.87 0.28
CA ALA A 263 5.45 -23.58 -0.12
C ALA A 263 6.54 -22.51 0.00
N PRO A 264 6.69 -21.66 -1.02
CA PRO A 264 7.78 -20.70 -1.06
C PRO A 264 7.66 -19.62 0.03
N LEU A 265 6.46 -19.45 0.58
CA LEU A 265 6.04 -18.35 1.43
C LEU A 265 5.08 -18.83 2.51
N THR A 266 5.26 -18.33 3.73
CA THR A 266 4.26 -18.43 4.79
C THR A 266 3.05 -17.57 4.42
N ARG A 267 1.84 -18.11 4.53
CA ARG A 267 0.60 -17.34 4.35
C ARG A 267 0.57 -16.18 5.35
N PRO A 268 0.08 -14.99 4.96
CA PRO A 268 0.00 -13.86 5.88
C PRO A 268 -1.03 -14.07 7.01
N GLY A 269 -1.94 -15.06 6.88
CA GLY A 269 -2.99 -15.34 7.84
C GLY A 269 -4.04 -14.23 7.90
N THR A 270 -4.76 -14.16 9.02
CA THR A 270 -5.79 -13.14 9.25
C THR A 270 -5.16 -11.80 9.64
N VAL A 271 -4.89 -10.96 8.63
CA VAL A 271 -4.36 -9.61 8.85
C VAL A 271 -5.51 -8.61 8.95
N SER A 272 -5.63 -7.91 10.09
CA SER A 272 -6.70 -6.93 10.33
C SER A 272 -6.21 -5.47 10.35
N SER A 273 -4.90 -5.24 10.50
CA SER A 273 -4.32 -3.91 10.54
C SER A 273 -2.85 -3.90 10.12
N TYR A 274 -2.31 -2.72 9.80
CA TYR A 274 -0.90 -2.52 9.48
C TYR A 274 -0.40 -1.15 9.94
N GLN A 275 0.93 -1.03 10.05
CA GLN A 275 1.62 0.23 10.32
C GLN A 275 2.60 0.57 9.20
N LEU A 276 2.74 1.86 8.90
CA LEU A 276 3.69 2.32 7.89
C LEU A 276 5.13 2.36 8.43
N TYR A 277 5.32 2.78 9.67
CA TYR A 277 6.63 2.89 10.33
C TYR A 277 6.47 2.57 11.83
N PRO A 278 7.55 2.17 12.54
CA PRO A 278 7.51 1.93 13.98
C PRO A 278 6.95 3.13 14.75
N GLY A 279 5.97 2.89 15.62
CA GLY A 279 5.29 3.95 16.37
C GLY A 279 4.28 4.77 15.55
N GLY A 280 4.06 4.46 14.27
CA GLY A 280 3.04 5.14 13.45
C GLY A 280 1.61 4.73 13.80
N LYS A 281 0.63 5.40 13.18
CA LYS A 281 -0.79 5.04 13.30
C LYS A 281 -0.99 3.60 12.83
N ASN A 282 -1.81 2.86 13.58
CA ASN A 282 -2.30 1.56 13.14
C ASN A 282 -3.52 1.77 12.22
N TYR A 283 -3.45 1.25 11.00
CA TYR A 283 -4.50 1.36 9.99
C TYR A 283 -5.29 0.07 9.94
N THR A 284 -6.59 0.13 10.23
CA THR A 284 -7.48 -1.02 10.09
C THR A 284 -7.71 -1.33 8.61
N ILE A 285 -7.58 -2.60 8.24
CA ILE A 285 -7.80 -3.08 6.87
C ILE A 285 -9.30 -3.36 6.69
N THR A 286 -9.91 -2.68 5.72
CA THR A 286 -11.32 -2.85 5.38
C THR A 286 -11.60 -4.29 4.90
N SER A 287 -12.52 -4.99 5.57
CA SER A 287 -13.08 -6.27 5.11
C SER A 287 -14.10 -6.01 4.02
N LEU A 288 -13.84 -6.46 2.79
CA LEU A 288 -14.73 -6.26 1.65
C LEU A 288 -16.03 -7.03 1.83
N ASN A 289 -15.97 -8.26 2.34
CA ASN A 289 -17.16 -9.06 2.64
C ASN A 289 -18.07 -8.35 3.66
N ALA A 290 -17.51 -7.84 4.75
CA ALA A 290 -18.27 -7.16 5.79
C ALA A 290 -18.83 -5.80 5.32
N THR A 291 -18.12 -5.11 4.43
CA THR A 291 -18.48 -3.74 4.00
C THR A 291 -19.42 -3.72 2.79
N TYR A 292 -19.20 -4.62 1.83
CA TYR A 292 -19.86 -4.60 0.51
C TYR A 292 -20.55 -5.93 0.17
N GLY A 293 -20.55 -6.90 1.08
CA GLY A 293 -21.06 -8.26 0.84
C GLY A 293 -20.04 -9.16 0.13
N SER A 294 -20.41 -10.43 -0.06
CA SER A 294 -19.53 -11.45 -0.67
C SER A 294 -19.35 -11.32 -2.18
N SER A 295 -20.21 -10.52 -2.84
CA SER A 295 -20.23 -10.39 -4.30
C SER A 295 -20.29 -8.93 -4.81
N PRO A 296 -19.34 -8.06 -4.44
CA PRO A 296 -19.40 -6.64 -4.79
C PRO A 296 -19.35 -6.41 -6.31
N SER A 297 -20.03 -5.37 -6.78
CA SER A 297 -20.04 -4.89 -8.17
C SER A 297 -20.14 -3.36 -8.19
N ASN A 298 -19.74 -2.73 -9.30
CA ASN A 298 -19.73 -1.26 -9.47
C ASN A 298 -18.95 -0.54 -8.36
N LEU A 299 -17.77 -1.06 -8.05
CA LEU A 299 -16.99 -0.65 -6.89
C LEU A 299 -15.60 -0.18 -7.33
N THR A 300 -15.22 1.04 -6.95
CA THR A 300 -13.86 1.55 -7.13
C THR A 300 -13.20 1.74 -5.78
N LEU A 301 -12.12 1.00 -5.56
CA LEU A 301 -11.31 1.01 -4.35
C LEU A 301 -9.90 1.48 -4.67
N SER A 302 -9.41 2.42 -3.87
CA SER A 302 -8.04 2.89 -3.94
C SER A 302 -7.58 3.32 -2.55
N ALA A 303 -6.32 3.69 -2.44
CA ALA A 303 -5.78 4.15 -1.18
C ALA A 303 -6.34 5.51 -0.76
N ASP A 304 -6.51 5.66 0.54
CA ASP A 304 -6.91 6.90 1.19
C ASP A 304 -5.83 7.31 2.21
N PRO A 305 -5.18 8.47 2.08
CA PRO A 305 -4.06 8.87 2.94
C PRO A 305 -4.37 8.87 4.45
N VAL A 306 -5.64 9.01 4.86
CA VAL A 306 -6.03 9.14 6.27
C VAL A 306 -6.39 7.79 6.89
N THR A 307 -7.06 6.92 6.12
CA THR A 307 -7.70 5.70 6.61
C THR A 307 -7.07 4.43 6.05
N ASN A 308 -6.58 4.44 4.81
CA ASN A 308 -5.96 3.28 4.17
C ASN A 308 -4.86 3.71 3.20
N PRO A 309 -3.71 4.22 3.70
CA PRO A 309 -2.72 4.91 2.90
C PRO A 309 -2.02 4.03 1.86
N LEU A 310 -2.15 2.71 1.92
CA LEU A 310 -1.59 1.78 0.93
C LEU A 310 -2.65 1.15 0.01
N GLY A 311 -3.94 1.31 0.31
CA GLY A 311 -5.00 0.62 -0.45
C GLY A 311 -4.99 -0.88 -0.19
N VAL A 312 -4.82 -1.29 1.07
CA VAL A 312 -4.87 -2.71 1.45
C VAL A 312 -6.30 -3.05 1.85
N PHE A 313 -6.85 -4.09 1.26
CA PHE A 313 -8.20 -4.58 1.50
C PHE A 313 -8.13 -6.06 1.84
N ARG A 314 -9.07 -6.56 2.64
CA ARG A 314 -9.11 -7.99 2.98
C ARG A 314 -10.46 -8.61 2.67
N SER A 315 -10.47 -9.92 2.45
CA SER A 315 -11.69 -10.73 2.49
C SER A 315 -11.70 -11.63 3.72
N GLU A 316 -12.89 -11.99 4.17
CA GLU A 316 -13.12 -12.99 5.21
C GLU A 316 -13.80 -14.18 4.52
N GLY A 317 -13.00 -15.19 4.13
CA GLY A 317 -13.44 -16.29 3.28
C GLY A 317 -13.52 -15.92 1.80
N GLN A 318 -14.45 -16.57 1.09
CA GLN A 318 -14.65 -16.41 -0.34
C GLN A 318 -15.13 -14.99 -0.69
N LEU A 319 -14.47 -14.34 -1.66
CA LEU A 319 -14.89 -13.08 -2.25
C LEU A 319 -15.08 -13.24 -3.76
N THR A 320 -16.28 -12.93 -4.26
CA THR A 320 -16.61 -12.98 -5.68
C THR A 320 -16.67 -11.57 -6.27
N LEU A 321 -15.72 -11.17 -7.08
CA LEU A 321 -15.73 -9.89 -7.77
C LEU A 321 -16.71 -9.95 -8.96
N GLY A 322 -17.78 -9.18 -8.86
CA GLY A 322 -18.75 -8.98 -9.94
C GLY A 322 -18.31 -7.87 -10.90
N SER A 323 -19.25 -7.32 -11.67
CA SER A 323 -18.90 -6.43 -12.79
C SER A 323 -18.49 -5.04 -12.33
N ASN A 324 -17.65 -4.37 -13.13
CA ASN A 324 -17.18 -2.99 -12.90
C ASN A 324 -16.51 -2.79 -11.54
N VAL A 325 -15.64 -3.72 -11.14
CA VAL A 325 -14.84 -3.60 -9.92
C VAL A 325 -13.43 -3.16 -10.28
N SER A 326 -12.97 -2.04 -9.74
CA SER A 326 -11.60 -1.57 -9.88
C SER A 326 -10.95 -1.45 -8.50
N LEU A 327 -9.84 -2.14 -8.28
CA LEU A 327 -9.05 -2.07 -7.04
C LEU A 327 -7.62 -1.67 -7.38
N THR A 328 -7.16 -0.56 -6.79
CA THR A 328 -5.74 -0.14 -6.85
C THR A 328 -5.09 -0.31 -5.47
N GLY A 329 -4.25 -1.33 -5.33
CA GLY A 329 -3.62 -1.71 -4.07
C GLY A 329 -3.43 -3.22 -3.91
N THR A 330 -3.66 -3.73 -2.71
CA THR A 330 -3.45 -5.15 -2.34
C THR A 330 -4.75 -5.75 -1.81
N LEU A 331 -5.17 -6.88 -2.39
CA LEU A 331 -6.27 -7.71 -1.91
C LEU A 331 -5.74 -8.90 -1.11
N LEU A 332 -6.06 -8.96 0.17
CA LEU A 332 -5.69 -10.01 1.12
C LEU A 332 -6.85 -10.97 1.36
N ALA A 333 -6.86 -12.10 0.68
CA ALA A 333 -7.67 -13.25 1.02
C ALA A 333 -6.80 -14.26 1.79
N GLY A 334 -6.27 -13.86 2.95
CA GLY A 334 -5.12 -14.54 3.58
C GLY A 334 -5.40 -15.80 4.39
N ASP A 335 -6.68 -16.12 4.65
CA ASP A 335 -7.09 -17.32 5.38
C ASP A 335 -6.95 -18.57 4.48
N SER A 336 -6.81 -19.76 5.08
CA SER A 336 -6.55 -21.00 4.34
C SER A 336 -7.70 -21.46 3.43
N SER A 337 -8.90 -20.93 3.64
CA SER A 337 -10.08 -21.16 2.80
C SER A 337 -10.59 -19.87 2.15
N ALA A 338 -9.76 -18.81 2.13
CA ALA A 338 -10.12 -17.55 1.52
C ALA A 338 -9.76 -17.56 0.04
N GLU A 339 -10.78 -17.74 -0.79
CA GLU A 339 -10.70 -17.72 -2.24
C GLU A 339 -11.07 -16.35 -2.81
N VAL A 340 -10.47 -16.01 -3.95
CA VAL A 340 -10.88 -14.88 -4.78
C VAL A 340 -11.47 -15.42 -6.08
N ARG A 341 -12.73 -15.12 -6.34
CA ARG A 341 -13.40 -15.49 -7.59
C ARG A 341 -13.69 -14.25 -8.40
N ILE A 342 -13.50 -14.31 -9.71
CA ILE A 342 -13.87 -13.26 -10.65
C ILE A 342 -14.99 -13.83 -11.53
N SER A 343 -16.20 -13.30 -11.38
CA SER A 343 -17.37 -13.74 -12.14
C SER A 343 -17.95 -12.65 -13.04
N GLY A 344 -17.65 -11.38 -12.76
CA GLY A 344 -18.13 -10.25 -13.54
C GLY A 344 -17.24 -9.84 -14.70
N SER A 345 -17.69 -8.80 -15.40
CA SER A 345 -16.95 -8.15 -16.48
C SER A 345 -16.33 -6.83 -16.05
N ASN A 346 -15.26 -6.40 -16.71
CA ASN A 346 -14.56 -5.15 -16.40
C ASN A 346 -14.05 -5.12 -14.94
N VAL A 347 -13.38 -6.21 -14.52
CA VAL A 347 -12.67 -6.28 -13.24
C VAL A 347 -11.22 -5.86 -13.43
N ASN A 348 -10.77 -4.83 -12.73
CA ASN A 348 -9.42 -4.27 -12.87
C ASN A 348 -8.70 -4.26 -11.51
N LEU A 349 -7.69 -5.12 -11.36
CA LEU A 349 -6.90 -5.25 -10.14
C LEU A 349 -5.47 -4.80 -10.42
N VAL A 350 -5.05 -3.69 -9.82
CA VAL A 350 -3.75 -3.06 -10.10
C VAL A 350 -2.97 -2.87 -8.80
N GLY A 351 -1.77 -3.43 -8.75
CA GLY A 351 -0.85 -3.22 -7.63
C GLY A 351 -0.45 -1.75 -7.52
N ARG A 352 -0.28 -1.25 -6.29
CA ARG A 352 0.14 0.13 -6.04
C ARG A 352 1.60 0.20 -5.65
N ASN A 353 2.34 1.11 -6.29
CA ASN A 353 3.71 1.40 -5.88
C ASN A 353 3.74 2.00 -4.48
N LEU A 354 4.67 1.52 -3.67
CA LEU A 354 5.00 2.10 -2.38
C LEU A 354 5.61 3.50 -2.61
N PRO A 355 5.34 4.45 -1.71
CA PRO A 355 6.06 5.72 -1.70
C PRO A 355 7.58 5.55 -1.76
N GLY A 356 8.22 6.39 -2.58
CA GLY A 356 9.65 6.26 -2.89
C GLY A 356 10.55 6.41 -1.66
N LEU A 357 11.69 5.74 -1.72
CA LEU A 357 12.76 5.91 -0.75
C LEU A 357 13.66 7.10 -1.14
N GLU A 358 14.18 7.82 -0.14
CA GLU A 358 15.13 8.90 -0.34
C GLU A 358 16.36 8.40 -1.10
N GLY A 359 16.70 9.09 -2.20
CA GLY A 359 17.87 8.76 -3.02
C GLY A 359 17.75 7.46 -3.84
N ASN A 360 16.56 6.84 -3.92
CA ASN A 360 16.34 5.60 -4.66
C ASN A 360 15.13 5.72 -5.59
N SER A 361 15.35 5.51 -6.89
CA SER A 361 14.33 5.59 -7.94
C SER A 361 13.58 4.27 -8.20
N THR A 362 13.91 3.21 -7.46
CA THR A 362 13.29 1.89 -7.62
C THR A 362 11.82 1.95 -7.21
N ASN A 363 10.94 1.54 -8.12
CA ASN A 363 9.52 1.37 -7.83
C ASN A 363 9.29 0.05 -7.09
N TYR A 364 9.07 0.12 -5.78
CA TYR A 364 8.69 -1.05 -4.99
C TYR A 364 7.17 -1.21 -4.99
N GLN A 365 6.68 -2.45 -5.06
CA GLN A 365 5.25 -2.74 -5.08
C GLN A 365 4.93 -3.94 -4.19
N LEU A 366 3.84 -3.85 -3.42
CA LEU A 366 3.28 -4.99 -2.68
C LEU A 366 2.52 -5.93 -3.64
N PRO A 367 2.27 -7.19 -3.27
CA PRO A 367 1.43 -8.08 -4.08
C PRO A 367 0.06 -7.46 -4.34
N THR A 368 -0.45 -7.59 -5.55
CA THR A 368 -1.81 -7.14 -5.92
C THR A 368 -2.85 -8.06 -5.31
N ILE A 369 -2.58 -9.38 -5.31
CA ILE A 369 -3.48 -10.40 -4.78
C ILE A 369 -2.67 -11.39 -3.94
N LEU A 370 -3.14 -11.66 -2.73
CA LEU A 370 -2.72 -12.78 -1.89
C LEU A 370 -3.95 -13.64 -1.63
N ALA A 371 -4.09 -14.75 -2.36
CA ALA A 371 -5.19 -15.70 -2.22
C ALA A 371 -4.71 -16.94 -1.46
N GLY A 372 -5.21 -17.12 -0.24
CA GLY A 372 -4.79 -18.16 0.69
C GLY A 372 -5.26 -19.55 0.27
N ASP A 373 -6.30 -19.61 -0.55
CA ASP A 373 -6.78 -20.80 -1.22
C ASP A 373 -6.67 -20.59 -2.75
N ASP A 374 -7.78 -20.33 -3.44
CA ASP A 374 -7.81 -20.22 -4.90
C ASP A 374 -7.94 -18.80 -5.45
N LEU A 375 -7.49 -18.63 -6.70
CA LEU A 375 -7.87 -17.52 -7.58
C LEU A 375 -8.57 -18.08 -8.82
N HIS A 376 -9.89 -17.91 -8.87
CA HIS A 376 -10.75 -18.41 -9.94
C HIS A 376 -11.18 -17.31 -10.90
N LEU A 377 -11.09 -17.58 -12.20
CA LEU A 377 -11.79 -16.82 -13.23
C LEU A 377 -12.90 -17.67 -13.82
N LEU A 378 -14.14 -17.22 -13.66
CA LEU A 378 -15.36 -17.98 -13.94
C LEU A 378 -15.98 -17.62 -15.29
N GLY A 379 -16.47 -18.62 -16.04
CA GLY A 379 -17.42 -18.46 -17.16
C GLY A 379 -17.01 -17.41 -18.20
N THR A 380 -17.81 -16.35 -18.35
CA THR A 380 -17.63 -15.25 -19.31
C THR A 380 -16.99 -13.98 -18.70
N SER A 381 -16.31 -14.11 -17.56
CA SER A 381 -15.67 -12.97 -16.87
C SER A 381 -14.61 -12.26 -17.71
N SER A 382 -14.41 -10.97 -17.45
CA SER A 382 -13.32 -10.18 -18.03
C SER A 382 -12.52 -9.47 -16.95
N ALA A 383 -11.21 -9.75 -16.90
CA ALA A 383 -10.32 -9.21 -15.91
C ALA A 383 -9.00 -8.68 -16.48
N THR A 384 -8.54 -7.56 -15.91
CA THR A 384 -7.16 -7.08 -16.01
C THR A 384 -6.51 -7.18 -14.65
N ILE A 385 -5.38 -7.89 -14.55
CA ILE A 385 -4.60 -8.01 -13.32
C ILE A 385 -3.20 -7.47 -13.60
N ARG A 386 -2.77 -6.44 -12.86
CA ARG A 386 -1.42 -5.87 -12.96
C ARG A 386 -0.69 -5.97 -11.64
N GLY A 387 0.48 -6.59 -11.65
CA GLY A 387 1.33 -6.75 -10.46
C GLY A 387 1.62 -8.21 -10.12
N LEU A 388 1.80 -8.48 -8.82
CA LEU A 388 2.14 -9.81 -8.33
C LEU A 388 0.90 -10.48 -7.71
N ALA A 389 0.57 -11.68 -8.18
CA ALA A 389 -0.42 -12.54 -7.54
C ALA A 389 0.27 -13.76 -6.91
N ILE A 390 -0.08 -14.05 -5.66
CA ILE A 390 0.36 -15.26 -4.94
C ILE A 390 -0.89 -16.03 -4.53
N VAL A 391 -0.98 -17.27 -5.00
CA VAL A 391 -2.15 -18.14 -4.85
C VAL A 391 -1.71 -19.44 -4.19
N TRP A 392 -2.09 -19.67 -2.95
CA TRP A 392 -1.55 -20.78 -2.17
C TRP A 392 -2.16 -22.14 -2.50
N ASP A 393 -3.23 -22.17 -3.28
CA ASP A 393 -3.74 -23.38 -3.92
C ASP A 393 -3.90 -23.18 -5.44
N ASP A 394 -5.11 -23.23 -5.99
CA ASP A 394 -5.32 -23.30 -7.42
C ASP A 394 -5.47 -21.89 -8.04
N PHE A 395 -4.61 -21.57 -9.01
CA PHE A 395 -4.93 -20.55 -10.00
C PHE A 395 -5.68 -21.23 -11.14
N GLU A 396 -6.98 -20.94 -11.27
CA GLU A 396 -7.84 -21.60 -12.26
C GLU A 396 -8.55 -20.60 -13.18
N LEU A 397 -8.33 -20.81 -14.47
CA LEU A 397 -9.18 -20.31 -15.55
C LEU A 397 -10.15 -21.45 -15.85
N THR A 398 -11.37 -21.36 -15.32
CA THR A 398 -12.44 -22.32 -15.67
C THR A 398 -12.71 -22.27 -17.17
N TYR A 399 -13.34 -23.31 -17.73
CA TYR A 399 -13.62 -23.40 -19.17
C TYR A 399 -14.18 -22.07 -19.68
N ALA A 400 -13.35 -21.42 -20.50
CA ALA A 400 -13.57 -20.07 -20.91
C ALA A 400 -14.67 -20.07 -21.96
N GLY A 401 -15.83 -19.49 -21.61
CA GLY A 401 -16.80 -19.09 -22.64
C GLY A 401 -16.13 -18.19 -23.67
N GLU A 402 -16.69 -18.05 -24.86
CA GLU A 402 -16.09 -17.25 -25.94
C GLU A 402 -15.68 -15.83 -25.49
N ASP A 403 -16.45 -15.24 -24.56
CA ASP A 403 -16.25 -13.88 -24.06
C ASP A 403 -15.28 -13.75 -22.88
N GLN A 404 -14.81 -14.86 -22.30
CA GLN A 404 -13.90 -14.76 -21.17
C GLN A 404 -12.58 -14.12 -21.59
N THR A 405 -12.12 -13.13 -20.82
CA THR A 405 -10.83 -12.46 -21.04
C THR A 405 -10.04 -12.31 -19.75
N LEU A 406 -8.74 -12.52 -19.85
CA LEU A 406 -7.76 -12.22 -18.83
C LEU A 406 -6.55 -11.55 -19.49
N ASP A 407 -6.25 -10.32 -19.07
CA ASP A 407 -4.96 -9.68 -19.32
C ASP A 407 -4.20 -9.54 -18.00
N PHE A 408 -3.33 -10.50 -17.72
CA PHE A 408 -2.45 -10.48 -16.56
C PHE A 408 -1.08 -9.93 -16.97
N THR A 409 -0.67 -8.79 -16.40
CA THR A 409 0.68 -8.24 -16.55
C THR A 409 1.43 -8.24 -15.22
N GLY A 410 2.45 -9.09 -15.08
CA GLY A 410 3.28 -9.19 -13.89
C GLY A 410 3.77 -10.60 -13.61
N ARG A 411 3.64 -11.05 -12.36
CA ARG A 411 4.15 -12.35 -11.89
C ARG A 411 3.04 -13.11 -11.18
N LEU A 412 2.91 -14.39 -11.50
CA LEU A 412 2.01 -15.32 -10.82
C LEU A 412 2.82 -16.40 -10.12
N LEU A 413 2.62 -16.53 -8.81
CA LEU A 413 3.16 -17.63 -8.01
C LEU A 413 1.96 -18.45 -7.56
N THR A 414 1.94 -19.74 -7.85
CA THR A 414 0.80 -20.61 -7.50
C THR A 414 1.22 -22.01 -7.07
N ASN A 415 0.40 -22.66 -6.24
CA ASN A 415 0.56 -24.08 -5.94
C ASN A 415 0.27 -24.92 -7.18
N LYS A 416 -0.84 -24.63 -7.88
CA LYS A 416 -1.27 -25.39 -9.05
C LYS A 416 -1.85 -24.47 -10.11
N PHE A 417 -1.46 -24.71 -11.35
CA PHE A 417 -1.87 -23.90 -12.48
C PHE A 417 -2.88 -24.65 -13.35
N LEU A 418 -4.10 -24.10 -13.49
CA LEU A 418 -5.19 -24.71 -14.24
C LEU A 418 -5.71 -23.78 -15.35
N GLY A 419 -5.12 -23.85 -16.53
CA GLY A 419 -5.62 -23.18 -17.73
C GLY A 419 -6.54 -24.09 -18.57
N ARG A 420 -7.86 -24.07 -18.33
CA ARG A 420 -8.81 -25.03 -18.93
C ARG A 420 -9.19 -24.77 -20.40
N GLY A 421 -8.57 -23.81 -21.07
CA GLY A 421 -8.88 -23.50 -22.48
C GLY A 421 -10.31 -22.94 -22.64
N ARG A 422 -10.79 -22.90 -23.88
CA ARG A 422 -12.16 -22.56 -24.28
C ARG A 422 -13.12 -23.74 -24.24
N ASP A 423 -14.36 -23.51 -23.84
CA ASP A 423 -15.44 -24.51 -23.89
C ASP A 423 -15.84 -24.86 -25.32
N ASN A 424 -15.96 -23.86 -26.20
CA ASN A 424 -16.41 -24.05 -27.59
C ASN A 424 -15.38 -24.74 -28.50
N TRP A 425 -14.15 -24.95 -28.01
CA TRP A 425 -13.11 -25.71 -28.72
C TRP A 425 -12.98 -27.14 -28.17
N ASP A 426 -13.67 -27.45 -27.06
CA ASP A 426 -13.72 -28.77 -26.42
C ASP A 426 -14.61 -29.73 -27.20
N LEU A 427 -14.13 -30.07 -28.39
CA LEU A 427 -14.72 -31.04 -29.31
C LEU A 427 -14.02 -32.39 -29.15
N SER A 428 -14.70 -33.46 -29.56
CA SER A 428 -14.16 -34.82 -29.41
C SER A 428 -12.86 -35.02 -30.17
N ASP A 429 -11.99 -35.89 -29.65
CA ASP A 429 -10.74 -36.28 -30.30
C ASP A 429 -10.94 -36.77 -31.73
N THR A 430 -11.99 -37.57 -31.97
CA THR A 430 -12.37 -38.04 -33.31
C THR A 430 -12.64 -36.88 -34.27
N TRP A 431 -13.32 -35.84 -33.80
CA TRP A 431 -13.60 -34.66 -34.61
C TRP A 431 -12.31 -33.92 -34.98
N TRP A 432 -11.44 -33.68 -34.01
CA TRP A 432 -10.15 -33.05 -34.23
C TRP A 432 -9.26 -33.83 -35.19
N ASP A 433 -9.24 -35.16 -35.09
CA ASP A 433 -8.50 -36.05 -35.99
C ASP A 433 -9.05 -36.00 -37.42
N ILE A 434 -10.37 -36.01 -37.60
CA ILE A 434 -11.01 -35.86 -38.91
C ILE A 434 -10.62 -34.51 -39.54
N GLU A 435 -10.60 -33.44 -38.76
CA GLU A 435 -10.19 -32.12 -39.26
C GLU A 435 -8.72 -32.05 -39.62
N ARG A 436 -7.84 -32.67 -38.83
CA ARG A 436 -6.42 -32.77 -39.20
C ARG A 436 -6.23 -33.55 -40.49
N LEU A 437 -6.92 -34.69 -40.66
CA LEU A 437 -6.85 -35.48 -41.88
C LEU A 437 -7.38 -34.68 -43.08
N SER A 438 -8.48 -33.96 -42.91
CA SER A 438 -9.05 -33.08 -43.95
C SER A 438 -8.09 -31.97 -44.34
N PHE A 439 -7.43 -31.36 -43.36
CA PHE A 439 -6.34 -30.41 -43.58
C PHE A 439 -5.16 -31.03 -44.34
N GLN A 440 -4.81 -32.29 -44.08
CA GLN A 440 -3.76 -33.00 -44.81
C GLN A 440 -4.17 -33.35 -46.25
N PHE A 441 -5.43 -33.72 -46.47
CA PHE A 441 -5.95 -34.06 -47.81
C PHE A 441 -6.17 -32.84 -48.71
N GLN A 442 -6.11 -31.62 -48.18
CA GLN A 442 -6.20 -30.41 -49.00
C GLN A 442 -4.98 -30.26 -49.94
N TYR A 443 -3.84 -30.86 -49.59
CA TYR A 443 -2.62 -30.82 -50.38
C TYR A 443 -2.79 -31.71 -51.60
N ARG A 444 -3.24 -31.11 -52.69
CA ARG A 444 -3.17 -31.68 -54.04
C ARG A 444 -1.92 -31.16 -54.72
N GLU A 445 -1.35 -31.94 -55.64
CA GLU A 445 -0.25 -31.50 -56.49
C GLU A 445 -0.80 -31.09 -57.87
N PRO A 446 -0.62 -29.83 -58.32
CA PRO A 446 0.00 -28.70 -57.60
C PRO A 446 -0.94 -28.08 -56.54
N PRO A 447 -0.40 -27.41 -55.50
CA PRO A 447 -1.21 -26.72 -54.50
C PRO A 447 -2.08 -25.65 -55.15
N LEU A 448 -3.35 -25.57 -54.73
CA LEU A 448 -4.23 -24.48 -55.17
C LEU A 448 -3.85 -23.19 -54.45
N ALA A 449 -4.14 -22.04 -55.05
CA ALA A 449 -3.95 -20.74 -54.39
C ALA A 449 -4.73 -20.60 -53.06
N SER A 450 -5.74 -21.46 -52.85
CA SER A 450 -6.55 -21.54 -51.63
C SER A 450 -6.01 -22.52 -50.58
N THR A 451 -4.87 -23.17 -50.81
CA THR A 451 -4.27 -24.10 -49.85
C THR A 451 -3.82 -23.37 -48.58
N VAL A 452 -4.37 -23.79 -47.45
CA VAL A 452 -4.01 -23.29 -46.12
C VAL A 452 -2.79 -24.05 -45.62
N THR A 453 -1.72 -23.34 -45.30
CA THR A 453 -0.41 -23.92 -44.99
C THR A 453 -0.24 -24.38 -43.54
N SER A 454 -1.15 -23.98 -42.64
CA SER A 454 -1.06 -24.29 -41.21
C SER A 454 -2.38 -24.75 -40.64
N PHE A 455 -2.34 -25.74 -39.76
CA PHE A 455 -3.55 -26.30 -39.16
C PHE A 455 -4.30 -25.31 -38.26
N PRO A 456 -3.64 -24.47 -37.43
CA PRO A 456 -4.34 -23.40 -36.69
C PRO A 456 -5.11 -22.43 -37.60
N GLU A 457 -4.53 -22.06 -38.74
CA GLU A 457 -5.20 -21.18 -39.72
C GLU A 457 -6.39 -21.86 -40.39
N TRP A 458 -6.29 -23.17 -40.65
CA TRP A 458 -7.41 -23.96 -41.15
C TRP A 458 -8.59 -23.95 -40.17
N MET A 459 -8.31 -24.19 -38.88
CA MET A 459 -9.33 -24.15 -37.83
C MET A 459 -9.97 -22.76 -37.72
N ARG A 460 -9.16 -21.69 -37.83
CA ARG A 460 -9.66 -20.32 -37.82
C ARG A 460 -10.58 -20.03 -39.01
N LEU A 461 -10.16 -20.37 -40.23
CA LEU A 461 -10.91 -20.06 -41.45
C LEU A 461 -12.21 -20.86 -41.57
N ARG A 462 -12.25 -22.11 -41.08
CA ARG A 462 -13.43 -22.97 -41.18
C ARG A 462 -14.39 -22.85 -40.01
N TYR A 463 -13.85 -22.70 -38.80
CA TYR A 463 -14.63 -22.83 -37.56
C TYR A 463 -14.57 -21.58 -36.67
N GLY A 464 -13.85 -20.54 -37.08
CA GLY A 464 -13.72 -19.31 -36.29
C GLY A 464 -12.84 -19.47 -35.04
N PHE A 465 -12.05 -20.54 -34.94
CA PHE A 465 -11.12 -20.76 -33.83
C PHE A 465 -9.94 -19.80 -33.90
N ASP A 466 -10.15 -18.56 -33.46
CA ASP A 466 -9.13 -17.51 -33.51
C ASP A 466 -8.01 -17.72 -32.49
N TYR A 467 -6.88 -18.22 -32.99
CA TYR A 467 -5.64 -18.37 -32.23
C TYR A 467 -4.76 -17.12 -32.25
N ARG A 468 -5.05 -16.11 -33.09
CA ARG A 468 -4.19 -14.93 -33.29
C ARG A 468 -4.37 -13.88 -32.20
N SER A 469 -5.51 -13.93 -31.52
CA SER A 469 -5.86 -13.00 -30.43
C SER A 469 -6.17 -13.78 -29.15
N PRO A 470 -5.18 -14.41 -28.48
CA PRO A 470 -5.39 -15.04 -27.18
C PRO A 470 -6.09 -14.07 -26.23
N LYS A 471 -7.34 -14.34 -25.85
CA LYS A 471 -8.00 -13.48 -24.84
C LYS A 471 -7.61 -13.84 -23.41
N LEU A 472 -6.86 -14.92 -23.20
CA LEU A 472 -6.30 -15.33 -21.90
C LEU A 472 -4.78 -15.19 -21.99
N ARG A 473 -4.23 -14.14 -21.37
CA ARG A 473 -2.81 -13.76 -21.49
C ARG A 473 -2.19 -13.50 -20.13
N LEU A 474 -1.02 -14.08 -19.93
CA LEU A 474 -0.12 -13.76 -18.81
C LEU A 474 1.19 -13.26 -19.42
N ARG A 475 1.66 -12.08 -19.02
CA ARG A 475 2.89 -11.47 -19.53
C ARG A 475 3.72 -10.85 -18.42
N PRO A 476 5.05 -10.83 -18.53
CA PRO A 476 5.90 -10.21 -17.52
C PRO A 476 5.64 -8.70 -17.48
N ASN A 477 5.79 -8.11 -16.29
CA ASN A 477 5.81 -6.66 -16.18
C ASN A 477 7.18 -6.11 -16.61
N THR A 478 7.18 -5.20 -17.58
CA THR A 478 8.39 -4.55 -18.12
C THR A 478 8.67 -3.18 -17.51
N ASP A 479 7.82 -2.69 -16.60
CA ASP A 479 7.89 -1.34 -16.02
C ASP A 479 8.99 -1.20 -14.93
N GLY A 480 9.85 -2.21 -14.75
CA GLY A 480 10.96 -2.19 -13.80
C GLY A 480 10.55 -2.28 -12.32
N VAL A 481 9.29 -2.62 -12.04
CA VAL A 481 8.77 -2.76 -10.66
C VAL A 481 9.46 -3.89 -9.91
N GLN A 482 9.83 -3.63 -8.66
CA GLN A 482 10.40 -4.61 -7.73
C GLN A 482 9.33 -5.03 -6.72
N TYR A 483 8.81 -6.25 -6.87
CA TYR A 483 7.84 -6.79 -5.92
C TYR A 483 8.49 -7.10 -4.57
N ARG A 484 7.75 -6.81 -3.50
CA ARG A 484 8.21 -7.02 -2.12
C ARG A 484 7.23 -7.90 -1.37
N TRP A 485 7.76 -8.83 -0.60
CA TRP A 485 6.99 -9.53 0.42
C TRP A 485 6.88 -8.65 1.67
N GLN A 486 5.70 -8.63 2.29
CA GLN A 486 5.46 -7.91 3.53
C GLN A 486 5.05 -8.88 4.64
N ASP A 487 5.79 -8.82 5.75
CA ASP A 487 5.32 -9.35 7.03
C ASP A 487 4.40 -8.31 7.67
N TRP A 488 3.10 -8.58 7.70
CA TRP A 488 2.09 -7.64 8.16
C TRP A 488 2.09 -7.42 9.69
N SER A 489 2.82 -8.23 10.45
CA SER A 489 3.06 -7.97 11.88
C SER A 489 4.07 -6.85 12.12
N GLN A 490 4.79 -6.45 11.06
CA GLN A 490 5.85 -5.46 11.10
C GLN A 490 5.49 -4.22 10.28
N SER A 491 6.11 -3.10 10.63
CA SER A 491 6.05 -1.89 9.82
C SER A 491 6.83 -2.00 8.51
N ILE A 492 6.40 -1.24 7.51
CA ILE A 492 6.94 -1.28 6.15
C ILE A 492 8.24 -0.48 6.03
N TYR A 493 8.22 0.78 6.47
CA TYR A 493 9.40 1.65 6.51
C TYR A 493 10.09 1.50 7.85
N VAL A 494 11.40 1.40 7.82
CA VAL A 494 12.24 1.24 9.02
C VAL A 494 13.42 2.20 8.96
N LYS A 495 14.16 2.29 10.06
CA LYS A 495 15.42 3.03 10.08
C LYS A 495 16.40 2.45 9.07
N ALA A 496 17.23 3.30 8.46
CA ALA A 496 18.31 2.83 7.62
C ALA A 496 19.45 2.24 8.46
N ALA A 497 20.29 1.42 7.83
CA ALA A 497 21.51 0.94 8.47
C ALA A 497 22.39 2.14 8.87
N GLY A 498 22.86 2.14 10.12
CA GLY A 498 23.65 3.24 10.70
C GLY A 498 22.82 4.36 11.36
N ASP A 499 21.49 4.37 11.21
CA ASP A 499 20.64 5.31 11.94
C ASP A 499 20.30 4.78 13.35
N THR A 500 20.29 5.69 14.33
CA THR A 500 19.84 5.42 15.72
C THR A 500 18.32 5.26 15.85
N GLY A 501 17.56 5.66 14.82
CA GLY A 501 16.10 5.64 14.80
C GLY A 501 15.59 6.20 13.47
N LEU A 502 14.30 6.52 13.40
CA LEU A 502 13.72 7.11 12.19
C LEU A 502 14.27 8.52 11.93
N LYS A 503 14.28 8.95 10.66
CA LYS A 503 14.69 10.28 10.25
C LYS A 503 13.48 11.11 9.86
N TRP A 504 13.51 12.39 10.19
CA TRP A 504 12.38 13.30 10.13
C TRP A 504 12.86 14.66 9.65
N ASN A 505 12.13 15.26 8.71
CA ASN A 505 12.34 16.63 8.26
C ASN A 505 11.33 17.55 8.93
N LEU A 506 11.79 18.65 9.50
CA LEU A 506 10.92 19.70 10.03
C LEU A 506 10.26 20.46 8.88
N ILE A 507 8.93 20.44 8.84
CA ILE A 507 8.14 21.13 7.80
C ILE A 507 7.77 22.53 8.25
N ARG A 508 7.25 22.66 9.48
CA ARG A 508 6.89 23.96 10.07
C ARG A 508 6.87 23.91 11.59
N VAL A 509 6.98 25.09 12.21
CA VAL A 509 6.74 25.35 13.63
C VAL A 509 5.92 26.63 13.74
N LYS A 510 4.87 26.63 14.57
CA LYS A 510 4.03 27.81 14.83
C LYS A 510 3.51 27.82 16.28
N PRO A 511 3.22 29.00 16.84
CA PRO A 511 2.41 29.11 18.05
C PRO A 511 0.95 28.74 17.78
N LEU A 512 0.25 28.24 18.81
CA LEU A 512 -1.18 27.92 18.78
C LEU A 512 -2.01 28.91 19.59
#